data_AF-A0A8T4IS22-F1
#
_entry.id   AF-A0A8T4IS22-F1
#
_cell.length_a   1.000
_cell.length_b   1.000
_cell.length_c   1.000
_cell.angle_alpha   90.00
_cell.angle_beta   90.00
_cell.angle_gamma   90.00
#
_symmetry.space_group_name_H-M   'P 1'
#
loop_
_entity.id
_entity.type
_entity.pdbx_description
1 polymer ?
#
loop_
_entity_poly.entity_id
_entity_poly.type
_entity_poly.pdbx_seq_one_letter_code
_entity_poly.pdbx_strand_id
1 'polypeptide(L)'
;MYRNIAGIAPGEPGEPGFREITVRLRPGGEVRTADGRFDSLYGPVATHWRHGEGGRFTLTVSIPVNTTARVWVPAAKESDVVQETARFLRVEDGCAVFAAGSGSHRFTTGD
;
A
#
# COMPACT_ATOMS: atom_id res chain seq x y z
N MET A 1 -0.96 10.98 -15.47
CA MET A 1 -1.34 11.62 -14.19
C MET A 1 -1.81 10.54 -13.20
N TYR A 2 -0.95 9.58 -12.83
CA TYR A 2 -1.34 8.36 -12.07
C TYR A 2 -0.46 8.05 -10.85
N ARG A 3 0.68 8.73 -10.66
CA ARG A 3 1.69 8.35 -9.66
C ARG A 3 1.35 8.78 -8.22
N ASN A 4 0.53 9.82 -8.04
CA ASN A 4 0.33 10.43 -6.72
C ASN A 4 -0.94 9.96 -5.98
N ILE A 5 -1.96 9.46 -6.69
CA ILE A 5 -3.24 9.05 -6.07
C ILE A 5 -3.24 7.54 -5.77
N ALA A 6 -2.62 6.75 -6.64
CA ALA A 6 -2.41 5.31 -6.46
C ALA A 6 -1.27 4.97 -5.49
N GLY A 7 -0.35 5.91 -5.26
CA GLY A 7 0.80 5.73 -4.35
C GLY A 7 1.79 4.64 -4.77
N ILE A 8 1.75 4.15 -6.00
CA ILE A 8 2.66 3.12 -6.51
C ILE A 8 3.94 3.77 -7.01
N ALA A 9 5.06 3.42 -6.41
CA ALA A 9 6.40 3.83 -6.81
C ALA A 9 7.32 2.60 -6.90
N PRO A 10 8.36 2.63 -7.76
CA PRO A 10 9.45 1.66 -7.63
C PRO A 10 10.12 1.80 -6.25
N GLY A 11 10.72 0.71 -5.76
CA GLY A 11 11.53 0.69 -4.54
C GLY A 11 12.75 1.60 -4.60
N GLU A 12 13.64 1.45 -3.61
CA GLU A 12 14.82 2.31 -3.46
C GLU A 12 15.69 2.38 -4.74
N PRO A 13 16.31 3.53 -5.04
CA PRO A 13 17.19 3.68 -6.20
C PRO A 13 18.39 2.74 -6.08
N GLY A 14 18.38 1.67 -6.86
CA GLY A 14 19.41 0.63 -6.84
C GLY A 14 18.89 -0.75 -7.23
N GLU A 15 17.59 -1.01 -7.06
CA GLU A 15 16.98 -2.26 -7.53
C GLU A 15 16.35 -2.11 -8.92
N PRO A 16 16.85 -2.82 -9.94
CA PRO A 16 16.27 -2.75 -11.27
C PRO A 16 14.88 -3.41 -11.31
N GLY A 17 13.92 -2.73 -11.92
CA GLY A 17 12.76 -3.37 -12.54
C GLY A 17 11.46 -3.55 -11.74
N PHE A 18 11.24 -2.86 -10.61
CA PHE A 18 10.08 -3.08 -9.71
C PHE A 18 10.08 -4.43 -8.97
N ARG A 19 11.27 -4.95 -8.63
CA ARG A 19 11.39 -6.15 -7.78
C ARG A 19 10.90 -5.87 -6.34
N GLU A 20 11.15 -4.66 -5.87
CA GLU A 20 10.53 -4.05 -4.70
C GLU A 20 9.62 -2.89 -5.14
N ILE A 21 8.39 -2.88 -4.65
CA ILE A 21 7.36 -1.87 -4.94
C ILE A 21 7.09 -1.09 -3.66
N THR A 22 7.06 0.24 -3.74
CA THR A 22 6.58 1.07 -2.63
C THR A 22 5.15 1.48 -2.89
N VAL A 23 4.25 1.17 -1.95
CA VAL A 23 2.85 1.59 -1.95
C VAL A 23 2.66 2.58 -0.81
N ARG A 24 2.72 3.87 -1.13
CA ARG A 24 2.52 4.95 -0.16
C ARG A 24 1.41 5.88 -0.61
N LEU A 25 0.25 5.67 0.00
CA LEU A 25 -0.94 6.46 -0.25
C LEU A 25 -0.85 7.77 0.52
N ARG A 26 -1.24 8.87 -0.13
CA ARG A 26 -1.44 10.17 0.52
C ARG A 26 -2.92 10.52 0.46
N PRO A 27 -3.75 9.97 1.36
CA PRO A 27 -5.14 10.39 1.46
C PRO A 27 -5.16 11.88 1.81
N GLY A 28 -5.71 12.70 0.92
CA GLY A 28 -5.73 14.15 1.07
C GLY A 28 -6.89 14.78 0.29
N GLY A 29 -7.47 15.84 0.84
CA GLY A 29 -8.61 16.55 0.27
C GLY A 29 -9.94 15.80 0.40
N GLU A 30 -10.77 15.88 -0.65
CA GLU A 30 -12.12 15.28 -0.71
C GLU A 30 -12.10 13.83 -1.21
N VAL A 31 -10.95 13.29 -1.61
CA VAL A 31 -10.86 11.95 -2.21
C VAL A 31 -11.05 10.90 -1.12
N ARG A 32 -12.22 10.24 -1.14
CA ARG A 32 -12.59 9.15 -0.23
C ARG A 32 -12.24 7.78 -0.75
N THR A 33 -11.97 7.63 -2.03
CA THR A 33 -11.65 6.34 -2.63
C THR A 33 -10.75 6.56 -3.83
N ALA A 34 -9.79 5.68 -4.05
CA ALA A 34 -9.09 5.63 -5.32
C ALA A 34 -8.60 4.23 -5.65
N ASP A 35 -8.66 3.93 -6.94
CA ASP A 35 -8.01 2.80 -7.57
C ASP A 35 -6.71 3.24 -8.25
N GLY A 36 -5.78 2.30 -8.30
CA GLY A 36 -4.49 2.45 -8.92
C GLY A 36 -4.08 1.15 -9.57
N ARG A 37 -3.60 1.22 -10.79
CA ARG A 37 -3.03 0.08 -11.49
C ARG A 37 -1.74 0.50 -12.17
N PHE A 38 -0.73 -0.33 -12.02
CA PHE A 38 0.55 -0.16 -12.68
C PHE A 38 0.96 -1.49 -13.29
N ASP A 39 1.03 -1.54 -14.62
CA ASP A 39 1.51 -2.72 -15.33
C ASP A 39 3.05 -2.72 -15.31
N SER A 40 3.62 -3.55 -14.45
CA SER A 40 5.07 -3.75 -14.35
C SER A 40 5.53 -4.89 -15.26
N LEU A 41 6.84 -5.04 -15.44
CA LEU A 41 7.44 -6.16 -16.19
C LEU A 41 7.11 -7.53 -15.57
N TYR A 42 6.83 -7.58 -14.27
CA TYR A 42 6.49 -8.81 -13.54
C TYR A 42 4.98 -9.09 -13.51
N GLY A 43 4.16 -8.17 -14.01
CA GLY A 43 2.71 -8.24 -13.99
C GLY A 43 2.05 -6.99 -13.40
N PRO A 44 0.71 -6.95 -13.38
CA PRO A 44 -0.04 -5.81 -12.87
C PRO A 44 0.07 -5.72 -11.35
N VAL A 45 0.47 -4.54 -10.86
CA VAL A 45 0.31 -4.11 -9.48
C VAL A 45 -0.99 -3.33 -9.41
N ALA A 46 -1.88 -3.69 -8.49
CA ALA A 46 -3.12 -2.96 -8.28
C ALA A 46 -3.26 -2.53 -6.82
N THR A 47 -3.75 -1.32 -6.61
CA THR A 47 -4.06 -0.75 -5.30
C THR A 47 -5.47 -0.24 -5.33
N HIS A 48 -6.24 -0.50 -4.29
CA HIS A 48 -7.56 0.07 -4.13
C HIS A 48 -7.73 0.47 -2.68
N TRP A 49 -7.95 1.76 -2.42
CA TRP A 49 -8.17 2.24 -1.07
C TRP A 49 -9.46 3.03 -0.96
N ARG A 50 -10.05 2.97 0.23
CA ARG A 50 -11.25 3.70 0.60
C ARG A 50 -11.13 4.19 2.03
N HIS A 51 -11.41 5.48 2.20
CA HIS A 51 -11.62 6.15 3.47
C HIS A 51 -13.14 6.28 3.68
N GLY A 52 -13.67 5.42 4.55
CA GLY A 52 -15.07 5.41 4.95
C GLY A 52 -15.41 6.47 5.99
N GLU A 53 -16.69 6.50 6.37
CA GLU A 53 -17.17 7.25 7.53
C GLU A 53 -16.61 6.65 8.84
N GLY A 54 -16.53 7.46 9.89
CA GLY A 54 -15.98 7.04 11.18
C GLY A 54 -14.47 6.84 11.20
N GLY A 55 -13.73 7.36 10.21
CA GLY A 55 -12.27 7.24 10.19
C GLY A 55 -11.74 5.88 9.72
N ARG A 56 -12.63 4.95 9.34
CA ARG A 56 -12.24 3.64 8.80
C ARG A 56 -11.53 3.81 7.46
N PHE A 57 -10.36 3.21 7.32
CA PHE A 57 -9.62 3.16 6.07
C PHE A 57 -9.35 1.71 5.68
N THR A 58 -9.59 1.36 4.43
CA THR A 58 -9.31 0.03 3.87
C THR A 58 -8.44 0.18 2.64
N LEU A 59 -7.37 -0.60 2.59
CA LEU A 59 -6.45 -0.71 1.46
C LEU A 59 -6.35 -2.17 1.05
N THR A 60 -6.64 -2.44 -0.22
CA THR A 60 -6.34 -3.70 -0.89
C THR A 60 -5.21 -3.49 -1.87
N VAL A 61 -4.17 -4.32 -1.80
CA VAL A 61 -3.05 -4.30 -2.75
C VAL A 61 -2.86 -5.68 -3.36
N SER A 62 -2.65 -5.73 -4.66
CA SER A 62 -2.34 -6.93 -5.41
C SER A 62 -0.94 -6.80 -5.99
N ILE A 63 -0.08 -7.74 -5.61
CA ILE A 63 1.35 -7.76 -5.89
C ILE A 63 1.64 -8.96 -6.80
N PRO A 64 2.25 -8.76 -7.97
CA PRO A 64 2.53 -9.84 -8.89
C PRO A 64 3.54 -10.83 -8.32
N VAL A 65 3.57 -12.04 -8.89
CA VAL A 65 4.52 -13.09 -8.51
C VAL A 65 5.96 -12.63 -8.67
N ASN A 66 6.88 -13.14 -7.84
CA ASN A 66 8.30 -12.78 -7.82
C ASN A 66 8.60 -11.30 -7.48
N THR A 67 7.63 -10.58 -6.92
CA THR A 67 7.84 -9.22 -6.41
C THR A 67 7.44 -9.11 -4.95
N THR A 68 7.93 -8.06 -4.30
CA THR A 68 7.56 -7.70 -2.94
C THR A 68 7.13 -6.24 -2.90
N ALA A 69 6.31 -5.88 -1.91
CA ALA A 69 5.93 -4.49 -1.71
C ALA A 69 6.08 -4.02 -0.27
N ARG A 70 6.51 -2.77 -0.10
CA ARG A 70 6.45 -2.00 1.12
C ARG A 70 5.18 -1.18 1.13
N VAL A 71 4.24 -1.53 1.99
CA VAL A 71 2.93 -0.89 2.09
C VAL A 71 2.92 0.05 3.29
N TRP A 72 2.65 1.32 3.03
CA TRP A 72 2.53 2.37 4.05
C TRP A 72 1.05 2.61 4.32
N VAL A 73 0.63 2.28 5.53
CA VAL A 73 -0.75 2.41 5.97
C VAL A 73 -0.83 3.54 7.01
N PRO A 74 -1.72 4.54 6.85
CA PRO A 74 -1.86 5.62 7.83
C PRO A 74 -2.38 5.05 9.17
N ALA A 75 -1.48 4.95 10.16
CA ALA A 75 -1.72 4.36 11.47
C ALA A 75 -0.57 4.72 12.42
N ALA A 76 -0.89 4.99 13.69
CA ALA A 76 0.10 5.37 14.69
C ALA A 76 0.89 4.19 15.25
N LYS A 77 0.33 2.97 15.20
CA LYS A 77 0.95 1.72 15.66
C LYS A 77 0.50 0.54 14.81
N GLU A 78 1.27 -0.54 14.83
CA GLU A 78 0.93 -1.81 14.17
C GLU A 78 -0.46 -2.32 14.57
N SER A 79 -0.79 -2.24 15.86
CA SER A 79 -2.05 -2.75 16.42
C SER A 79 -3.31 -2.01 15.95
N ASP A 80 -3.17 -0.84 15.33
CA ASP A 80 -4.30 -0.13 14.70
C ASP A 80 -4.63 -0.68 13.31
N VAL A 81 -3.79 -1.59 12.78
CA VAL A 81 -3.92 -2.15 11.44
C VAL A 81 -4.31 -3.62 11.51
N VAL A 82 -5.49 -3.93 11.02
CA VAL A 82 -5.95 -5.31 10.83
C VAL A 82 -5.42 -5.81 9.48
N GLN A 83 -4.51 -6.77 9.55
CA GLN A 83 -3.89 -7.45 8.40
C GLN A 83 -3.42 -8.86 8.82
N GLU A 84 -3.36 -9.80 7.88
CA GLU A 84 -3.05 -11.22 8.17
C GLU A 84 -1.81 -11.75 7.44
N THR A 85 -1.44 -11.12 6.32
CA THR A 85 -0.54 -11.71 5.31
C THR A 85 0.74 -10.91 5.09
N ALA A 86 0.89 -9.76 5.74
CA ALA A 86 2.05 -8.90 5.64
C ALA A 86 2.84 -8.87 6.97
N ARG A 87 4.14 -8.62 6.86
CA ARG A 87 5.05 -8.51 8.01
C ARG A 87 5.21 -7.05 8.38
N PHE A 88 4.93 -6.68 9.62
CA PHE A 88 5.23 -5.35 10.13
C PHE A 88 6.75 -5.10 10.13
N LEU A 89 7.14 -3.90 9.65
CA LEU A 89 8.54 -3.46 9.62
C LEU A 89 8.81 -2.40 10.68
N ARG A 90 8.06 -1.29 10.64
CA ARG A 90 8.24 -0.11 11.50
C ARG A 90 7.07 0.85 11.38
N VAL A 91 6.98 1.79 12.33
CA VAL A 91 6.16 3.01 12.17
C VAL A 91 7.08 4.15 11.78
N GLU A 92 6.73 4.90 10.73
CA GLU A 92 7.48 6.04 10.23
C GLU A 92 6.51 7.07 9.63
N ASP A 93 6.73 8.36 9.88
CA ASP A 93 5.92 9.46 9.32
C ASP A 93 4.40 9.36 9.60
N GLY A 94 4.02 8.78 10.76
CA GLY A 94 2.61 8.55 11.10
C GLY A 94 1.95 7.40 10.33
N CYS A 95 2.75 6.57 9.66
CA CYS A 95 2.30 5.38 8.94
C CYS A 95 2.95 4.12 9.51
N ALA A 96 2.17 3.05 9.63
CA ALA A 96 2.69 1.70 9.84
C ALA A 96 3.12 1.11 8.49
N VAL A 97 4.37 0.65 8.41
CA VAL A 97 5.00 0.12 7.20
C VAL A 97 5.07 -1.39 7.29
N PHE A 98 4.55 -2.07 6.26
CA PHE A 98 4.51 -3.53 6.16
C PHE A 98 5.23 -4.02 4.91
N ALA A 99 5.92 -5.15 5.02
CA ALA A 99 6.41 -5.92 3.89
C ALA A 99 5.36 -6.96 3.49
N ALA A 100 4.89 -6.89 2.26
CA ALA A 100 3.95 -7.83 1.65
C ALA A 100 4.65 -8.58 0.51
N GLY A 101 4.41 -9.89 0.43
CA GLY A 101 4.89 -10.72 -0.67
C GLY A 101 3.99 -10.63 -1.90
N SER A 102 4.17 -11.55 -2.85
CA SER A 102 3.21 -11.70 -3.95
C SER A 102 1.86 -12.20 -3.46
N GLY A 103 0.78 -11.71 -4.06
CA GLY A 103 -0.58 -12.08 -3.71
C GLY A 103 -1.46 -10.86 -3.48
N SER A 104 -2.62 -11.09 -2.86
CA SER A 104 -3.55 -10.03 -2.49
C SER A 104 -3.49 -9.81 -0.99
N HIS A 105 -3.26 -8.58 -0.58
CA HIS A 105 -3.15 -8.17 0.82
C HIS A 105 -4.19 -7.10 1.12
N ARG A 106 -4.82 -7.20 2.30
CA ARG A 106 -5.81 -6.24 2.76
C ARG A 106 -5.39 -5.69 4.12
N PHE A 107 -5.41 -4.37 4.23
CA PHE A 107 -5.12 -3.61 5.43
C PHE A 107 -6.36 -2.79 5.77
N THR A 108 -6.80 -2.84 7.03
CA THR A 108 -7.90 -2.01 7.51
C THR A 108 -7.48 -1.29 8.78
N THR A 109 -7.75 0.00 8.88
CA THR A 109 -7.53 0.82 10.08
C THR A 109 -8.81 1.52 10.49
N GLY A 110 -8.91 1.86 11.78
CA GLY A 110 -10.04 2.57 12.38
C GLY A 110 -10.97 1.67 13.19
N ASP A 111 -11.21 2.10 14.42
CA ASP A 111 -12.43 1.89 15.20
C ASP A 111 -13.12 3.25 15.35
#